data_AF-A0AAV3WV58-F1
#
_entry.id   AF-A0AAV3WV58-F1
#
_cell.length_a   1.000
_cell.length_b   1.000
_cell.length_c   1.000
_cell.angle_alpha   90.00
_cell.angle_beta   90.00
_cell.angle_gamma   90.00
#
_symmetry.space_group_name_H-M   'P 1'
#
loop_
_entity.id
_entity.type
_entity.pdbx_description
1 polymer ?
#
loop_
_entity_poly.entity_id
_entity_poly.type
_entity_poly.pdbx_seq_one_letter_code
_entity_poly.pdbx_strand_id
1 'polypeptide(L)'
;MSAHFTDNLALNDNEVLVNVAESVGLSRDDAQAVLSSDQYADEVAQDIEEARAIGLQGVPFFVLERKYAISGAQPQALFQDTLKKVADEMGIKPDLQVVGGSTDSLCEDGSCAF
;
A
#
# COMPACT_ATOMS: atom_id res chain seq x y z
N MET A 1 -6.55 7.95 -9.90
CA MET A 1 -7.90 7.32 -10.02
C MET A 1 -8.99 8.30 -10.41
N SER A 2 -9.14 9.45 -9.73
CA SER A 2 -10.15 10.48 -10.07
C SER A 2 -10.18 10.81 -11.57
N ALA A 3 -9.00 11.06 -12.14
CA ALA A 3 -8.83 11.38 -13.56
C ALA A 3 -9.56 10.41 -14.51
N HIS A 4 -9.60 9.11 -14.20
CA HIS A 4 -10.28 8.11 -15.03
C HIS A 4 -11.76 7.94 -14.66
N PHE A 5 -12.04 7.68 -13.38
CA PHE A 5 -13.37 7.24 -12.95
C PHE A 5 -14.36 8.38 -12.65
N THR A 6 -13.85 9.59 -12.40
CA THR A 6 -14.66 10.76 -12.01
C THR A 6 -14.60 11.83 -13.09
N ASP A 7 -13.40 12.13 -13.58
CA ASP A 7 -13.17 13.26 -14.48
C ASP A 7 -13.18 12.84 -15.96
N ASN A 8 -13.23 11.53 -16.24
CA ASN A 8 -13.29 10.93 -17.58
C ASN A 8 -12.21 11.45 -18.55
N LEU A 9 -11.01 11.66 -18.03
CA LEU A 9 -9.84 12.10 -18.79
C LEU A 9 -9.18 10.92 -19.52
N ALA A 10 -8.57 11.23 -20.67
CA ALA A 10 -7.87 10.26 -21.50
C ALA A 10 -6.47 9.96 -20.92
N LEU A 11 -6.33 8.84 -20.20
CA LEU A 11 -5.06 8.45 -19.59
C LEU A 11 -4.00 7.92 -20.58
N ASN A 12 -4.35 7.78 -21.85
CA ASN A 12 -3.39 7.49 -22.93
C ASN A 12 -2.78 8.76 -23.54
N ASP A 13 -3.13 9.95 -23.01
CA ASP A 13 -2.51 11.23 -23.36
C ASP A 13 -1.43 11.58 -22.33
N ASN A 14 -0.19 11.74 -22.80
CA ASN A 14 0.95 12.07 -21.94
C ASN A 14 0.76 13.42 -21.22
N GLU A 15 0.15 14.42 -21.85
CA GLU A 15 -0.08 15.71 -21.19
C GLU A 15 -1.07 15.59 -20.03
N VAL A 16 -2.09 14.74 -20.16
CA VAL A 16 -3.01 14.42 -19.06
C VAL A 16 -2.26 13.75 -17.91
N LEU A 17 -1.42 12.76 -18.20
CA LEU A 17 -0.62 12.06 -17.18
C LEU A 17 0.36 12.99 -16.47
N VAL A 18 1.02 13.89 -17.19
CA VAL A 18 1.93 14.89 -16.64
C VAL A 18 1.19 15.85 -15.69
N ASN A 19 0.02 16.35 -16.10
CA ASN A 19 -0.79 17.22 -15.23
C ASN A 19 -1.27 16.49 -13.97
N VAL A 20 -1.60 15.19 -14.08
CA VAL A 20 -1.95 14.37 -12.91
C VAL A 20 -0.74 14.18 -11.99
N ALA A 21 0.46 13.93 -12.54
CA ALA A 21 1.69 13.81 -11.75
C ALA A 21 2.01 15.10 -10.99
N GLU A 22 1.91 16.25 -11.65
CA GLU A 22 2.10 17.56 -11.02
C GLU A 22 1.07 17.81 -9.90
N SER A 23 -0.19 17.39 -10.09
CA SER A 23 -1.25 17.57 -9.09
C SER A 23 -1.00 16.82 -7.77
N VAL A 24 -0.17 15.78 -7.79
CA VAL A 24 0.25 15.01 -6.60
C VAL A 24 1.65 15.40 -6.09
N GLY A 25 2.24 16.47 -6.64
CA GLY A 25 3.50 17.05 -6.20
C GLY A 25 4.76 16.49 -6.88
N LEU A 26 4.63 15.76 -7.99
CA LEU A 26 5.78 15.29 -8.78
C LEU A 26 6.25 16.35 -9.77
N SER A 27 7.54 16.29 -10.13
CA SER A 27 8.14 17.17 -11.14
C SER A 27 7.56 16.91 -12.53
N ARG A 28 7.15 17.98 -13.21
CA ARG A 28 6.65 17.94 -14.59
C ARG A 28 7.71 17.41 -15.55
N ASP A 29 8.94 17.91 -15.44
CA ASP A 29 10.03 17.55 -16.34
C ASP A 29 10.43 16.08 -16.17
N ASP A 30 10.46 15.59 -14.93
CA ASP A 30 10.77 14.18 -14.66
C ASP A 30 9.65 13.26 -15.15
N ALA A 31 8.38 13.64 -14.95
CA ALA A 31 7.24 12.89 -15.46
C ALA A 31 7.26 12.82 -16.99
N GLN A 32 7.57 13.91 -17.67
CA GLN A 32 7.74 13.93 -19.13
C GLN A 32 8.89 13.04 -19.58
N ALA A 33 10.04 13.10 -18.91
CA ALA A 33 11.20 12.27 -19.22
C ALA A 33 10.84 10.79 -19.11
N VAL A 34 10.20 10.39 -18.01
CA VAL A 34 9.74 9.01 -17.79
C VAL A 34 8.76 8.58 -18.87
N LEU A 35 7.71 9.36 -19.15
CA LEU A 35 6.69 9.04 -20.16
C LEU A 35 7.22 9.00 -21.61
N SER A 36 8.37 9.64 -21.86
CA SER A 36 9.07 9.59 -23.15
C SER A 36 10.08 8.45 -23.26
N SER A 37 10.20 7.61 -22.23
CA SER A 37 11.19 6.54 -22.11
C SER A 37 10.54 5.23 -21.64
N ASP A 38 11.34 4.17 -21.60
CA ASP A 38 10.93 2.87 -21.06
C ASP A 38 11.42 2.66 -19.61
N GLN A 39 11.74 3.73 -18.88
CA GLN A 39 12.44 3.66 -17.58
C GLN A 39 11.82 2.70 -16.56
N TYR A 40 10.49 2.54 -16.55
CA TYR A 40 9.77 1.65 -15.62
C TYR A 40 9.04 0.49 -16.34
N ALA A 41 9.31 0.28 -17.63
CA ALA A 41 8.58 -0.70 -18.43
C ALA A 41 8.85 -2.14 -17.94
N ASP A 42 10.11 -2.44 -17.59
CA ASP A 42 10.52 -3.75 -17.12
C ASP A 42 9.96 -4.06 -15.72
N GLU A 43 9.92 -3.07 -14.82
CA GLU A 43 9.35 -3.20 -13.48
C GLU A 43 7.84 -3.47 -13.56
N VAL A 44 7.10 -2.75 -14.41
CA VAL A 44 5.66 -3.01 -14.62
C VAL A 44 5.44 -4.40 -15.22
N ALA A 45 6.30 -4.84 -16.15
CA ALA A 45 6.22 -6.19 -16.72
C ALA A 45 6.51 -7.27 -15.68
N GLN A 46 7.48 -7.04 -14.79
CA GLN A 46 7.82 -7.95 -13.70
C GLN A 46 6.68 -8.09 -12.69
N ASP A 47 6.02 -6.99 -12.31
CA ASP A 47 4.86 -7.02 -11.41
C ASP A 47 3.71 -7.86 -12.01
N ILE A 48 3.47 -7.73 -13.32
CA ILE A 48 2.45 -8.53 -14.04
C ILE A 48 2.82 -10.02 -14.05
N GLU A 49 4.10 -10.35 -14.21
CA GLU A 49 4.55 -11.74 -14.23
C GLU A 49 4.50 -12.37 -12.83
N GLU A 50 4.88 -11.65 -11.78
CA GLU A 50 4.72 -12.10 -10.38
C GLU A 50 3.24 -12.38 -10.08
N ALA A 51 2.34 -11.48 -10.47
CA ALA A 51 0.90 -11.66 -10.34
C ALA A 51 0.41 -12.95 -11.04
N ARG A 52 0.86 -13.22 -12.27
CA ARG A 52 0.51 -14.45 -12.99
C ARG A 52 1.07 -15.69 -12.31
N ALA A 53 2.30 -15.65 -11.81
CA ALA A 53 2.96 -16.77 -11.16
C ALA A 53 2.21 -17.24 -9.89
N ILE A 54 1.56 -16.31 -9.17
CA ILE A 54 0.71 -16.64 -8.00
C ILE A 54 -0.74 -16.97 -8.38
N GLY A 55 -1.07 -17.06 -9.67
CA GLY A 55 -2.39 -17.45 -10.16
C GLY A 55 -3.43 -16.32 -10.13
N LEU A 56 -3.01 -15.05 -10.07
CA LEU A 56 -3.91 -13.90 -10.14
C LEU A 56 -4.58 -13.84 -11.52
N GLN A 57 -5.92 -13.81 -11.54
CA GLN A 57 -6.72 -13.72 -12.78
C GLN A 57 -7.51 -12.42 -12.90
N GLY A 58 -7.54 -11.59 -11.87
CA GLY A 58 -8.28 -10.33 -11.87
C GLY A 58 -7.91 -9.43 -10.69
N VAL A 59 -8.23 -8.16 -10.83
CA VAL A 59 -7.95 -7.08 -9.86
C VAL A 59 -9.25 -6.46 -9.35
N PRO A 60 -9.27 -5.87 -8.13
CA PRO A 60 -8.16 -5.78 -7.18
C PRO A 60 -7.87 -7.12 -6.49
N PHE A 61 -6.61 -7.35 -6.13
CA PHE A 61 -6.14 -8.56 -5.46
C PHE A 61 -5.08 -8.17 -4.42
N PHE A 62 -5.19 -8.72 -3.23
CA PHE A 62 -4.34 -8.36 -2.10
C PHE A 62 -3.65 -9.61 -1.57
N VAL A 63 -2.34 -9.54 -1.36
CA VAL A 63 -1.54 -10.60 -0.75
C VAL A 63 -1.01 -10.12 0.59
N LEU A 64 -1.21 -10.90 1.64
CA LEU A 64 -0.75 -10.61 3.00
C LEU A 64 0.27 -11.67 3.43
N GLU A 65 1.48 -11.23 3.77
CA GLU A 65 2.61 -12.07 4.20
C GLU A 65 2.91 -13.25 3.27
N ARG A 66 2.69 -13.09 1.96
CA ARG A 66 2.82 -14.16 0.95
C ARG A 66 2.08 -15.46 1.31
N LYS A 67 1.07 -15.38 2.19
CA LYS A 67 0.38 -16.54 2.78
C LYS A 67 -1.13 -16.46 2.59
N TYR A 68 -1.71 -15.28 2.72
CA TYR A 68 -3.14 -15.05 2.54
C TYR A 68 -3.37 -14.18 1.31
N ALA A 69 -4.46 -14.47 0.59
CA ALA A 69 -4.89 -13.67 -0.55
C ALA A 69 -6.37 -13.29 -0.40
N ILE A 70 -6.70 -12.04 -0.74
CA ILE A 70 -8.07 -11.53 -0.83
C ILE A 70 -8.30 -11.11 -2.28
N SER A 71 -9.24 -11.78 -2.95
CA SER A 71 -9.58 -11.50 -4.35
C SER A 71 -10.83 -10.64 -4.45
N GLY A 72 -10.73 -9.54 -5.18
CA GLY A 72 -11.81 -8.59 -5.43
C GLY A 72 -11.97 -7.50 -4.36
N ALA A 73 -12.91 -6.59 -4.62
CA ALA A 73 -13.29 -5.52 -3.71
C ALA A 73 -14.18 -6.06 -2.58
N GLN A 74 -13.56 -6.75 -1.62
CA GLN A 74 -14.26 -7.39 -0.51
C GLN A 74 -14.71 -6.39 0.56
N PRO A 75 -15.66 -6.76 1.43
CA PRO A 75 -16.08 -5.92 2.56
C PRO A 75 -14.92 -5.61 3.51
N GLN A 76 -14.94 -4.41 4.11
CA GLN A 76 -13.92 -3.95 5.06
C GLN A 76 -13.67 -4.94 6.21
N ALA A 77 -14.71 -5.59 6.72
CA ALA A 77 -14.59 -6.56 7.81
C ALA A 77 -13.64 -7.71 7.47
N LEU A 78 -13.68 -8.23 6.23
CA LEU A 78 -12.79 -9.31 5.80
C LEU A 78 -11.32 -8.88 5.84
N PHE A 79 -11.03 -7.65 5.42
CA PHE A 79 -9.68 -7.09 5.51
C PHE A 79 -9.23 -6.95 6.96
N GLN A 80 -10.07 -6.41 7.84
CA GLN A 80 -9.75 -6.24 9.25
C GLN A 80 -9.45 -7.58 9.93
N ASP A 81 -10.27 -8.59 9.71
CA ASP A 81 -10.09 -9.91 10.31
C ASP A 81 -8.83 -10.61 9.79
N THR A 82 -8.57 -10.51 8.48
CA THR A 82 -7.37 -11.10 7.86
C THR A 82 -6.10 -10.40 8.35
N LEU A 83 -6.11 -9.07 8.47
CA LEU A 83 -4.98 -8.30 8.99
C LEU A 83 -4.69 -8.62 10.46
N LYS A 84 -5.72 -8.72 11.31
CA LYS A 84 -5.56 -9.13 12.71
C LYS A 84 -4.93 -10.52 12.82
N LYS A 85 -5.44 -11.47 12.03
CA LYS A 85 -4.90 -12.82 11.98
C LYS A 85 -3.42 -12.85 11.57
N VAL A 86 -3.06 -12.10 10.52
CA VAL A 86 -1.68 -11.97 10.06
C VAL A 86 -0.79 -11.35 11.15
N ALA A 87 -1.26 -10.27 11.79
CA ALA A 87 -0.56 -9.61 12.88
C ALA A 87 -0.31 -10.56 14.07
N ASP A 88 -1.33 -11.34 14.47
CA ASP A 88 -1.22 -12.33 15.55
C ASP A 88 -0.19 -13.41 15.22
N GLU A 89 -0.19 -13.92 13.98
CA GLU A 89 0.79 -14.92 13.50
C GLU A 89 2.21 -14.37 13.42
N MET A 90 2.38 -13.09 13.09
CA MET A 90 3.66 -12.39 13.08
C MET A 90 4.13 -11.95 14.47
N GLY A 91 3.27 -12.08 15.49
CA GLY A 91 3.56 -11.59 16.84
C GLY A 91 3.56 -10.06 16.96
N ILE A 92 2.93 -9.34 16.02
CA ILE A 92 2.70 -7.90 16.11
C ILE A 92 1.59 -7.68 17.14
N LYS A 93 1.99 -7.53 18.40
CA LYS A 93 1.08 -7.17 19.48
C LYS A 93 1.09 -5.64 19.61
N PRO A 94 -0.08 -4.98 19.68
CA PRO A 94 -0.10 -3.57 20.03
C PRO A 94 0.53 -3.39 21.42
N ASP A 95 1.33 -2.34 21.58
CA ASP A 95 1.83 -1.96 22.89
C ASP A 95 0.64 -1.77 23.85
N LEU A 96 0.86 -2.13 25.12
CA LEU A 96 -0.15 -1.95 26.16
C LEU A 96 -0.52 -0.47 26.26
N GLN A 97 -1.69 -0.11 25.75
CA GLN A 97 -2.25 1.20 25.99
C GLN A 97 -2.82 1.23 27.41
N VAL A 98 -2.10 1.91 28.31
CA VAL A 98 -2.59 2.19 29.65
C VAL A 98 -3.74 3.19 29.55
N VAL A 99 -4.97 2.70 29.47
CA VAL A 99 -6.16 3.55 29.52
C VAL A 99 -6.44 3.89 30.98
N GLY A 100 -6.09 5.12 31.40
CA GLY A 100 -6.42 5.68 32.71
C GLY A 100 -5.29 5.74 33.74
N GLY A 101 -4.03 5.57 33.36
CA GLY A 101 -2.88 5.69 34.26
C GLY A 101 -2.11 6.99 34.07
N SER A 102 -1.86 7.71 35.17
CA SER A 102 -0.88 8.80 35.21
C SER A 102 0.49 8.26 34.78
N THR A 103 1.18 8.98 33.91
CA THR A 103 2.56 8.69 33.50
C THR A 103 3.48 8.82 34.72
N ASP A 104 3.79 7.70 35.36
CA ASP A 104 5.10 7.53 35.99
C ASP A 104 5.41 6.05 36.19
N SER A 105 6.67 5.70 35.93
CA SER A 105 7.29 4.36 35.95
C SER A 105 7.16 3.53 34.67
N LEU A 106 7.98 3.88 33.67
CA LEU A 106 8.57 2.90 32.76
C LEU A 106 10.00 2.66 33.23
N CYS A 107 10.31 1.44 33.69
CA CYS A 107 11.69 1.05 34.02
C CYS A 107 12.37 0.52 32.75
N GLU A 108 13.29 1.31 32.20
CA GLU A 108 14.32 0.81 31.28
C GLU A 108 15.57 0.41 32.09
N ASP A 109 16.20 -0.70 31.69
CA ASP A 109 17.51 -1.15 32.16
C ASP A 109 17.64 -1.63 33.61
N GLY A 110 16.60 -2.28 34.15
CA GLY A 110 16.72 -3.11 35.34
C GLY A 110 17.02 -2.36 36.65
N SER A 111 16.85 -1.05 36.67
CA SER A 111 16.97 -0.20 37.85
C SER A 111 15.72 0.66 37.98
N CYS A 112 14.82 0.30 38.89
CA CYS A 112 13.73 1.18 39.32
C CYS A 112 14.19 1.91 40.59
N ALA A 113 14.23 3.25 40.55
CA ALA A 113 14.44 4.07 41.74
C ALA A 113 13.08 4.29 42.43
N PHE A 114 13.04 4.03 43.74
CA PHE A 114 11.88 4.23 44.60
C PHE A 114 11.69 5.70 44.98
#